data_AF-A0A2M7NXM8-F1
#
_entry.id   AF-A0A2M7NXM8-F1
#
_cell.length_a   1.000
_cell.length_b   1.000
_cell.length_c   1.000
_cell.angle_alpha   90.00
_cell.angle_beta   90.00
_cell.angle_gamma   90.00
#
_symmetry.space_group_name_H-M   'P 1'
#
loop_
_entity.id
_entity.type
_entity.pdbx_description
1 polymer ?
#
loop_
_entity_poly.entity_id
_entity_poly.type
_entity_poly.pdbx_seq_one_letter_code
_entity_poly.pdbx_strand_id
1 'polypeptide(L)'
;MRILIFLSAFVIASGCSRHKAPEGLRVVSLSPGITEIIYAIGAQDALYGITSHCTWPPEALREKESVGDFSFPSMEKIALIQPSLILAAGDGQG
;
A
#
# COMPACT_ATOMS: atom_id res chain seq x y z
N MET A 1 18.74 8.19 -41.18
CA MET A 1 18.18 9.14 -40.18
C MET A 1 16.79 8.73 -39.65
N ARG A 2 16.52 7.42 -39.46
CA ARG A 2 15.28 6.90 -38.83
C ARG A 2 15.55 5.88 -37.71
N ILE A 3 16.78 5.35 -37.63
CA ILE A 3 17.23 4.40 -36.60
C ILE A 3 17.70 5.09 -35.32
N LEU A 4 18.21 6.32 -35.40
CA LEU A 4 18.66 7.10 -34.23
C LEU A 4 17.53 7.59 -33.32
N ILE A 5 16.27 7.55 -33.76
CA ILE A 5 15.09 7.97 -32.98
C ILE A 5 14.56 6.81 -32.11
N PHE A 6 14.78 5.55 -32.50
CA PHE A 6 14.33 4.40 -31.71
C PHE A 6 15.24 4.12 -30.51
N LEU A 7 16.53 4.45 -30.60
CA LEU A 7 17.47 4.23 -29.49
C LEU A 7 17.29 5.22 -28.32
N SER A 8 16.74 6.41 -28.58
CA SER A 8 16.51 7.41 -27.52
C SER A 8 15.29 7.12 -26.65
N ALA A 9 14.33 6.31 -27.13
CA ALA A 9 13.13 5.96 -26.37
C ALA A 9 13.38 4.89 -25.30
N PHE A 10 14.40 4.03 -25.48
CA PHE A 10 14.71 2.97 -24.52
C PHE A 10 15.37 3.50 -23.25
N VAL A 11 16.15 4.58 -23.36
CA VAL A 11 16.89 5.18 -22.23
C VAL A 11 15.95 5.91 -21.25
N ILE A 12 14.80 6.41 -21.71
CA ILE A 12 13.84 7.11 -20.85
C ILE A 12 13.03 6.12 -19.99
N ALA A 13 12.84 4.88 -20.43
CA ALA A 13 12.08 3.86 -19.71
C ALA A 13 12.81 3.30 -18.48
N SER A 14 14.12 3.52 -18.35
CA SER A 14 14.94 2.97 -17.25
C SER A 14 15.06 3.89 -16.02
N GLY A 15 14.46 5.08 -16.05
CA GLY A 15 14.64 6.10 -15.00
C GLY A 15 13.75 5.96 -13.75
N CYS A 16 12.67 5.18 -13.81
CA CYS A 16 11.80 4.95 -12.66
C CYS A 16 12.31 3.74 -11.85
N SER A 17 13.34 3.96 -11.04
CA SER A 17 13.76 2.98 -10.04
C SER A 17 12.65 2.87 -8.99
N ARG A 18 11.75 1.90 -9.14
CA ARG A 18 10.69 1.63 -8.17
C ARG A 18 11.37 1.21 -6.87
N HIS A 19 11.32 2.06 -5.86
CA HIS A 19 11.93 1.77 -4.57
C HIS A 19 11.17 0.60 -3.95
N LYS A 20 11.75 -0.60 -4.03
CA LYS A 20 11.14 -1.81 -3.47
C LYS A 20 11.09 -1.64 -1.95
N ALA A 21 9.96 -1.97 -1.34
CA ALA A 21 9.87 -2.03 0.10
C ALA A 21 10.95 -2.97 0.68
N PRO A 22 11.44 -2.70 1.91
CA PRO A 22 12.34 -3.60 2.61
C PRO A 22 11.79 -5.04 2.60
N GLU A 23 12.70 -6.01 2.47
CA GLU A 23 12.32 -7.42 2.46
C GLU A 23 11.62 -7.79 3.78
N GLY A 24 10.47 -8.46 3.69
CA GLY A 24 9.67 -8.84 4.86
C GLY A 24 8.83 -7.72 5.47
N LEU A 25 8.75 -6.54 4.85
CA LEU A 25 7.82 -5.50 5.31
C LEU A 25 6.37 -5.93 5.05
N ARG A 26 5.59 -6.04 6.13
CA ARG A 26 4.16 -6.40 6.11
C ARG A 26 3.40 -5.33 6.87
N VAL A 27 2.68 -4.49 6.14
CA VAL A 27 1.97 -3.33 6.67
C VAL A 27 0.49 -3.65 6.82
N VAL A 28 -0.08 -3.24 7.95
CA VAL A 28 -1.53 -3.10 8.13
C VAL A 28 -1.86 -1.62 8.22
N SER A 29 -2.79 -1.17 7.39
CA SER A 29 -3.36 0.18 7.42
C SER A 29 -4.67 0.15 8.20
N LEU A 30 -4.73 0.93 9.27
CA LEU A 30 -5.95 1.12 10.04
C LEU A 30 -6.76 2.33 9.57
N SER A 31 -6.43 3.02 8.49
CA SER A 31 -7.20 4.18 8.02
C SER A 31 -7.41 4.16 6.50
N PRO A 32 -8.62 4.48 5.99
CA PRO A 32 -8.84 4.63 4.55
C PRO A 32 -7.84 5.60 3.90
N GLY A 33 -7.59 6.77 4.52
CA GLY A 33 -6.66 7.76 3.99
C GLY A 33 -5.21 7.26 3.93
N ILE A 34 -4.78 6.46 4.91
CA ILE A 34 -3.45 5.83 4.88
C ILE A 34 -3.38 4.79 3.75
N THR A 35 -4.43 3.99 3.58
CA THR A 35 -4.51 3.01 2.48
C THR A 35 -4.37 3.71 1.13
N GLU A 36 -5.11 4.80 0.91
CA GLU A 36 -5.02 5.59 -0.32
C GLU A 36 -3.61 6.13 -0.58
N ILE A 37 -2.95 6.67 0.46
CA ILE A 37 -1.58 7.17 0.36
C ILE A 37 -0.62 6.06 -0.04
N ILE A 38 -0.71 4.87 0.57
CA ILE A 38 0.16 3.73 0.27
C ILE A 38 0.06 3.33 -1.21
N TYR A 39 -1.15 3.33 -1.76
CA TYR A 39 -1.36 3.09 -3.19
C TYR A 39 -0.85 4.24 -4.05
N ALA A 40 -1.07 5.49 -3.65
CA ALA A 40 -0.62 6.66 -4.39
C ALA A 40 0.92 6.71 -4.55
N ILE A 41 1.66 6.23 -3.54
CA ILE A 41 3.13 6.14 -3.59
C ILE A 41 3.64 4.83 -4.21
N GLY A 42 2.76 3.94 -4.65
CA GLY A 42 3.13 2.70 -5.33
C GLY A 42 3.69 1.59 -4.41
N ALA A 43 3.41 1.66 -3.11
CA ALA A 43 3.93 0.76 -2.07
C ALA A 43 2.93 -0.33 -1.63
N GLN A 44 1.85 -0.53 -2.38
CA GLN A 44 0.80 -1.51 -2.06
C GLN A 44 1.28 -2.97 -1.97
N ASP A 45 2.44 -3.31 -2.52
CA ASP A 45 3.02 -4.65 -2.44
C ASP A 45 3.40 -5.04 -1.00
N ALA A 46 3.65 -4.05 -0.15
CA ALA A 46 3.91 -4.25 1.28
C ALA A 46 2.64 -4.18 2.15
N LEU A 47 1.48 -3.87 1.57
CA LEU A 47 0.21 -3.76 2.30
C LEU A 47 -0.49 -5.13 2.33
N TYR A 48 -0.90 -5.57 3.52
CA TYR A 48 -1.54 -6.87 3.74
C TYR A 48 -2.91 -6.75 4.41
N GLY A 49 -3.16 -5.68 5.18
CA GLY A 49 -4.44 -5.45 5.85
C GLY A 49 -4.94 -4.03 5.67
N ILE A 50 -6.25 -3.89 5.49
CA ILE A 50 -6.99 -2.63 5.36
C ILE A 50 -8.23 -2.64 6.26
N THR A 51 -8.84 -1.49 6.51
CA THR A 51 -10.13 -1.46 7.25
C THR A 51 -11.31 -1.76 6.36
N SER A 52 -12.44 -2.12 6.96
CA SER A 52 -13.74 -2.28 6.29
C SER A 52 -14.30 -0.97 5.72
N HIS A 53 -13.75 0.19 6.12
CA HIS A 53 -14.14 1.51 5.60
C HIS A 53 -13.38 1.93 4.36
N CYS A 54 -12.38 1.17 3.93
CA CYS A 54 -11.69 1.44 2.69
C CYS A 54 -12.69 1.28 1.53
N THR A 55 -12.70 2.23 0.61
CA THR A 55 -13.53 2.19 -0.61
C THR A 55 -12.70 2.44 -1.88
N TRP A 56 -11.51 3.02 -1.71
CA TRP A 56 -10.58 3.31 -2.79
C TRP A 56 -9.14 2.91 -2.39
N PRO A 57 -8.34 2.37 -3.32
CA PRO A 57 -8.72 1.88 -4.65
C PRO A 57 -9.43 0.50 -4.61
N PRO A 58 -10.23 0.12 -5.63
CA PRO A 58 -10.96 -1.14 -5.68
C PRO A 58 -10.06 -2.37 -5.59
N GLU A 59 -8.82 -2.25 -6.08
CA GLU A 59 -7.76 -3.26 -5.97
C GLU A 59 -7.52 -3.62 -4.50
N ALA A 60 -7.50 -2.62 -3.61
CA ALA A 60 -7.30 -2.85 -2.18
C ALA A 60 -8.38 -3.76 -1.59
N LEU A 61 -9.63 -3.57 -1.99
CA LEU A 61 -10.76 -4.35 -1.51
C LEU A 61 -10.73 -5.81 -1.99
N ARG A 62 -10.06 -6.06 -3.12
CA ARG A 62 -9.94 -7.42 -3.68
C ARG A 62 -8.71 -8.15 -3.16
N GLU A 63 -7.62 -7.43 -2.93
CA GLU A 63 -6.29 -8.02 -2.70
C GLU A 63 -5.90 -8.08 -1.23
N LYS A 64 -6.51 -7.27 -0.36
CA LYS A 64 -6.05 -7.06 1.02
C LYS A 64 -7.09 -7.59 2.03
N GLU A 65 -6.61 -8.13 3.15
CA GLU A 65 -7.50 -8.62 4.20
C GLU A 65 -8.17 -7.44 4.91
N SER A 66 -9.50 -7.51 5.10
CA SER A 66 -10.21 -6.53 5.92
C SER A 66 -10.04 -6.86 7.40
N VAL A 67 -9.34 -6.00 8.14
CA VAL A 67 -9.01 -6.18 9.56
C VAL A 67 -10.02 -5.52 10.51
N GLY A 68 -11.24 -5.24 10.03
CA GLY A 68 -12.30 -4.65 10.84
C GLY A 68 -12.42 -3.13 10.71
N ASP A 69 -13.08 -2.51 11.68
CA ASP A 69 -13.37 -1.08 11.69
C ASP A 69 -12.10 -0.27 12.00
N PHE A 70 -12.06 1.01 11.60
CA PHE A 70 -10.99 1.92 12.01
C PHE A 70 -10.98 2.13 13.53
N SER A 71 -12.15 2.28 14.14
CA SER A 71 -12.29 2.47 15.59
C SER A 71 -12.12 1.18 16.39
N PHE A 72 -12.42 0.04 15.77
CA PHE A 72 -12.40 -1.27 16.41
C PHE A 72 -11.78 -2.32 15.47
N PRO A 73 -10.44 -2.31 15.34
CA PRO A 73 -9.73 -3.32 14.55
C PRO A 73 -9.79 -4.70 15.22
N SER A 74 -9.86 -5.76 14.42
CA SER A 74 -9.78 -7.15 14.91
C SER A 74 -8.32 -7.54 15.16
N MET A 75 -7.99 -7.71 16.43
CA MET A 75 -6.65 -8.11 16.85
C MET A 75 -6.26 -9.50 16.36
N GLU A 76 -7.22 -10.42 16.27
CA GLU A 76 -7.02 -11.79 15.79
C GLU A 76 -6.61 -11.80 14.32
N LYS A 77 -7.32 -11.04 13.48
CA LYS A 77 -6.99 -10.91 12.06
C LYS A 77 -5.62 -10.27 11.86
N ILE A 78 -5.33 -9.22 12.61
CA ILE A 78 -4.02 -8.55 12.57
C ILE A 78 -2.91 -9.52 13.00
N ALA A 79 -3.11 -10.31 14.06
CA ALA A 79 -2.12 -11.29 14.51
C ALA A 79 -1.81 -12.36 13.45
N LEU A 80 -2.83 -12.82 12.71
CA LEU A 80 -2.66 -13.80 11.61
C LEU A 80 -1.83 -13.25 10.45
N ILE A 81 -1.90 -11.94 10.18
CA ILE A 81 -1.08 -11.27 9.15
C ILE A 81 0.40 -11.19 9.57
N GLN A 82 0.69 -11.27 10.87
CA GLN A 82 2.03 -11.07 11.45
C GLN A 82 2.71 -9.78 10.94
N PRO A 83 2.07 -8.61 11.04
CA PRO A 83 2.61 -7.37 10.50
C PRO A 83 3.91 -6.98 11.20
N SER A 84 4.81 -6.38 10.44
CA SER A 84 6.01 -5.71 10.98
C SER A 84 5.79 -4.21 11.19
N LEU A 85 4.71 -3.64 10.64
CA LEU A 85 4.32 -2.25 10.83
C LEU A 85 2.80 -2.12 10.82
N ILE A 86 2.26 -1.37 11.78
CA ILE A 86 0.84 -0.98 11.81
C ILE A 86 0.79 0.54 11.74
N LEU A 87 0.01 1.06 10.80
CA LEU A 87 -0.19 2.50 10.60
C LEU A 87 -1.61 2.87 11.02
N ALA A 88 -1.72 3.77 11.99
CA ALA A 88 -2.98 4.31 12.48
C ALA A 88 -3.04 5.81 12.24
N ALA A 89 -4.22 6.33 11.92
CA ALA A 89 -4.47 7.76 11.94
C ALA A 89 -4.87 8.17 13.35
N GLY A 90 -4.20 9.18 13.92
CA GLY A 90 -4.70 9.83 15.13
C GLY A 90 -6.00 10.56 14.79
N ASP A 91 -7.02 10.43 15.63
CA ASP A 91 -8.30 11.13 15.51
C ASP A 91 -8.23 12.57 16.07
N GLY A 92 -7.05 13.01 16.50
CA GLY A 92 -6.82 14.33 17.09
C GLY A 92 -7.43 14.50 18.48
N GLN A 93 -7.97 13.42 19.08
CA GLN A 93 -8.55 13.44 20.41
C GLN A 93 -7.62 12.73 21.39
N GLY A 94 -6.52 13.44 21.73
CA GLY A 94 -5.74 13.27 22.97
C GLY A 94 -5.42 11.86 23.42
#